data_AF-A0A0F8ZRB4-F1
#
_entry.id   AF-A0A0F8ZRB4-F1
#
_cell.length_a   1.000
_cell.length_b   1.000
_cell.length_c   1.000
_cell.angle_alpha   90.00
_cell.angle_beta   90.00
_cell.angle_gamma   90.00
#
_symmetry.space_group_name_H-M   'P 1'
#
loop_
_entity.id
_entity.type
_entity.pdbx_description
1 polymer ?
#
loop_
_entity_poly.entity_id
_entity_poly.type
_entity_poly.pdbx_seq_one_letter_code
_entity_poly.pdbx_strand_id
1 'polypeptide(L)'
;MKYLDIGSLKIPRTAATKSFALLAKRGAGKTYTGAVMAEEFYKVNIPFVVFDPIDVWWGLRYDADGKKEGLPIVVFGISHADIPLDRDMGRK
;
A
#
# COMPACT_ATOMS: atom_id res chain seq x y z
N MET A 1 -16.52 2.17 -16.06
CA MET A 1 -15.84 1.01 -15.46
C MET A 1 -14.55 1.51 -14.82
N LYS A 2 -14.29 1.24 -13.53
CA LYS A 2 -13.07 1.71 -12.85
C LYS A 2 -11.89 0.79 -13.19
N TYR A 3 -10.71 1.37 -13.37
CA TYR A 3 -9.46 0.68 -13.69
C TYR A 3 -8.42 0.99 -12.61
N LEU A 4 -7.36 0.17 -12.56
CA LEU A 4 -6.15 0.42 -11.81
C LEU A 4 -5.05 0.76 -12.82
N ASP A 5 -4.44 1.92 -12.65
CA ASP A 5 -3.38 2.43 -13.50
C ASP A 5 -2.00 2.10 -12.88
N ILE A 6 -1.41 0.98 -13.30
CA ILE A 6 -0.10 0.51 -12.81
C ILE A 6 0.96 0.80 -13.86
N GLY A 7 1.51 2.01 -13.82
CA GLY A 7 2.45 2.50 -14.83
C GLY A 7 1.77 2.58 -16.21
N SER A 8 2.29 1.85 -17.20
CA SER A 8 1.67 1.77 -18.53
C SER A 8 0.53 0.74 -18.64
N LEU A 9 0.26 -0.02 -17.58
CA LEU A 9 -0.74 -1.08 -17.59
C LEU A 9 -2.07 -0.57 -17.00
N LYS A 10 -3.15 -0.72 -17.77
CA LYS A 10 -4.52 -0.56 -17.28
C LYS A 10 -5.16 -1.91 -17.03
N ILE A 11 -5.52 -2.20 -15.78
CA ILE A 11 -6.22 -3.43 -15.41
C ILE A 11 -7.61 -3.12 -14.83
N PRO A 12 -8.63 -3.96 -15.08
CA PRO A 12 -9.97 -3.73 -14.55
C PRO A 12 -9.97 -3.82 -13.02
N ARG A 13 -10.84 -3.06 -12.33
CA ARG A 13 -11.00 -3.14 -10.86
C ARG A 13 -11.16 -4.57 -10.32
N THR A 14 -11.82 -5.45 -11.09
CA THR A 14 -12.03 -6.86 -10.73
C THR A 14 -10.74 -7.65 -10.59
N ALA A 15 -9.64 -7.16 -11.16
CA ALA A 15 -8.30 -7.71 -10.99
C ALA A 15 -7.92 -7.86 -9.51
N ALA A 16 -8.36 -6.97 -8.62
CA ALA A 16 -8.07 -7.05 -7.18
C ALA A 16 -8.56 -8.34 -6.48
N THR A 17 -9.42 -9.12 -7.14
CA THR A 17 -9.86 -10.45 -6.66
C THR A 17 -8.89 -11.58 -7.03
N LYS A 18 -7.79 -11.26 -7.72
CA LYS A 18 -6.76 -12.20 -8.18
C LYS A 18 -5.47 -11.98 -7.40
N SER A 19 -4.62 -13.01 -7.38
CA SER A 19 -3.29 -12.94 -6.80
C SER A 19 -2.29 -12.40 -7.82
N PHE A 20 -1.44 -11.47 -7.38
CA PHE A 20 -0.35 -10.89 -8.18
C PHE A 20 1.00 -11.17 -7.52
N ALA A 21 2.04 -11.27 -8.33
CA ALA A 21 3.42 -11.27 -7.87
C ALA A 21 4.19 -10.14 -8.54
N LEU A 22 4.82 -9.28 -7.75
CA LEU A 22 5.73 -8.23 -8.22
C LEU A 22 7.17 -8.75 -8.17
N LEU A 23 7.66 -9.26 -9.30
CA LEU A 23 8.99 -9.86 -9.41
C LEU A 23 9.99 -8.86 -9.99
N ALA A 24 11.01 -8.51 -9.20
CA ALA A 24 12.07 -7.61 -9.67
C ALA A 24 13.36 -7.77 -8.84
N LYS A 25 14.49 -7.39 -9.46
CA LYS A 25 15.79 -7.29 -8.78
C LYS A 25 15.75 -6.22 -7.67
N ARG A 26 16.71 -6.26 -6.74
CA ARG A 26 16.88 -5.21 -5.73
C ARG A 26 17.03 -3.84 -6.42
N GLY A 27 16.33 -2.82 -5.90
CA GLY A 27 16.35 -1.46 -6.45
C GLY A 27 15.49 -1.24 -7.70
N ALA A 28 14.86 -2.26 -8.27
CA ALA A 28 14.07 -2.12 -9.50
C ALA A 28 12.62 -1.64 -9.28
N GLY A 29 12.28 -1.15 -8.08
CA GLY A 29 10.98 -0.52 -7.83
C GLY A 29 9.84 -1.44 -7.36
N LYS A 30 10.09 -2.70 -6.96
CA LYS A 30 9.01 -3.59 -6.49
C LYS A 30 8.13 -3.01 -5.36
N THR A 31 8.76 -2.37 -4.36
CA THR A 31 8.07 -1.71 -3.25
C THR A 31 7.26 -0.52 -3.74
N TYR A 32 7.85 0.27 -4.65
CA TYR A 32 7.19 1.42 -5.26
C TYR A 32 5.97 1.01 -6.10
N THR A 33 6.08 -0.04 -6.92
CA THR A 33 4.94 -0.58 -7.67
C THR A 33 3.85 -1.08 -6.74
N GLY A 34 4.20 -1.71 -5.61
CA GLY A 34 3.23 -2.10 -4.59
C GLY A 34 2.50 -0.89 -3.98
N ALA A 35 3.23 0.19 -3.68
CA ALA A 35 2.64 1.44 -3.18
C ALA A 35 1.65 2.04 -4.18
N VAL A 36 2.01 2.11 -5.47
CA VAL A 36 1.09 2.54 -6.55
C VAL A 36 -0.15 1.66 -6.61
N MET A 37 -0.03 0.33 -6.44
CA MET A 37 -1.21 -0.54 -6.38
C MET A 37 -2.15 -0.18 -5.21
N ALA A 38 -1.60 0.19 -4.05
CA ALA A 38 -2.40 0.64 -2.90
C ALA A 38 -3.10 1.99 -3.15
N GLU A 39 -2.41 2.94 -3.77
CA GLU A 39 -3.00 4.22 -4.22
C GLU A 39 -4.16 3.99 -5.20
N GLU A 40 -3.97 3.12 -6.18
CA GLU A 40 -4.99 2.77 -7.16
C GLU A 40 -6.18 2.05 -6.52
N PHE A 41 -5.93 1.12 -5.60
CA PHE A 41 -6.99 0.47 -4.80
C PHE A 41 -7.81 1.51 -4.04
N TYR A 42 -7.16 2.46 -3.37
CA TYR A 42 -7.85 3.55 -2.67
C TYR A 42 -8.72 4.40 -3.62
N LYS A 43 -8.16 4.86 -4.75
CA LYS A 43 -8.90 5.63 -5.78
C LYS A 43 -10.19 4.93 -6.23
N VAL A 44 -10.17 3.61 -6.34
CA VAL A 44 -11.34 2.83 -6.78
C VAL A 44 -12.15 2.21 -5.64
N ASN A 45 -11.91 2.64 -4.40
CA ASN A 45 -12.63 2.18 -3.20
C ASN A 45 -12.51 0.65 -3.04
N ILE A 46 -11.28 0.16 -3.07
CA ILE A 46 -10.90 -1.20 -2.65
C ILE A 46 -10.09 -1.05 -1.37
N PRO A 47 -10.51 -1.68 -0.25
CA PRO A 47 -9.71 -1.69 0.96
C PRO A 47 -8.45 -2.53 0.76
N PHE A 48 -7.37 -2.17 1.43
CA PHE A 48 -6.12 -2.90 1.38
C PHE A 48 -5.47 -2.96 2.76
N VAL A 49 -4.61 -3.96 2.93
CA VAL A 49 -3.72 -4.10 4.09
C VAL A 49 -2.34 -4.47 3.57
N VAL A 50 -1.29 -3.96 4.21
CA VAL A 50 0.09 -4.22 3.80
C VAL A 50 0.88 -4.67 5.01
N PHE A 51 1.61 -5.76 4.84
CA PHE A 51 2.67 -6.13 5.76
C PHE A 51 3.94 -5.41 5.33
N ASP A 52 4.37 -4.43 6.13
CA ASP A 52 5.53 -3.59 5.83
C ASP A 52 6.68 -3.83 6.81
N PRO A 53 7.52 -4.86 6.59
CA PRO A 53 8.59 -5.22 7.51
C PRO A 53 9.76 -4.23 7.53
N ILE A 54 9.86 -3.33 6.54
CA ILE A 54 10.94 -2.34 6.45
C ILE A 54 10.49 -0.92 6.79
N ASP A 55 9.21 -0.75 7.16
CA ASP A 55 8.64 0.49 7.69
C ASP A 55 8.84 1.71 6.78
N VAL A 56 8.41 1.58 5.52
CA VAL A 56 8.50 2.63 4.48
C VAL A 56 7.14 3.04 3.91
N TRP A 57 6.10 2.21 4.04
CA TRP A 57 4.78 2.45 3.47
C TRP A 57 3.97 3.48 4.25
N TRP A 58 4.40 3.83 5.47
CA TRP A 58 3.88 5.02 6.16
C TRP A 58 4.04 6.31 5.34
N GLY A 59 4.98 6.33 4.37
CA GLY A 59 5.15 7.40 3.40
C GLY A 59 3.96 7.61 2.46
N LEU A 60 3.07 6.62 2.30
CA LEU A 60 1.80 6.80 1.57
C LEU A 60 0.90 7.89 2.18
N ARG A 61 1.16 8.29 3.43
CA ARG A 61 0.47 9.40 4.11
C ARG A 61 0.84 10.77 3.56
N TYR A 62 1.75 10.84 2.59
CA TYR A 62 2.15 12.08 1.94
C TYR A 62 1.94 12.04 0.43
N ASP A 63 1.84 13.20 -0.19
CA ASP A 63 1.89 13.34 -1.63
C ASP A 63 3.28 13.01 -2.20
N ALA A 64 3.38 12.98 -3.53
CA ALA A 64 4.61 12.59 -4.22
C ALA A 64 5.85 13.46 -3.84
N ASP A 65 5.62 14.71 -3.43
CA ASP A 65 6.67 15.64 -3.00
C ASP A 65 6.94 15.59 -1.48
N GLY A 66 6.16 14.81 -0.72
CA GLY A 66 6.27 14.69 0.74
C GLY A 66 5.77 15.91 1.52
N LYS A 67 4.97 16.79 0.91
CA LYS A 67 4.59 18.10 1.46
C LYS A 67 3.14 18.19 1.88
N LYS A 68 2.24 17.47 1.22
CA LYS A 68 0.81 17.45 1.52
C LYS A 68 0.37 16.08 1.98
N GLU A 69 -0.83 16.02 2.55
CA GLU A 69 -1.45 14.77 2.95
C GLU A 69 -1.70 13.87 1.73
N GLY A 70 -1.37 12.59 1.89
CA GLY A 70 -1.61 11.51 0.94
C GLY A 70 -2.79 10.65 1.35
N LEU A 71 -2.60 9.33 1.39
CA LEU A 71 -3.63 8.38 1.79
C LEU A 71 -3.84 8.41 3.31
N PRO A 72 -5.10 8.35 3.79
CA PRO A 72 -5.43 8.30 5.21
C PRO A 72 -5.27 6.87 5.77
N ILE A 73 -4.05 6.32 5.71
CA ILE A 73 -3.75 4.99 6.25
C ILE A 73 -3.45 5.06 7.75
N VAL A 74 -3.89 4.03 8.48
CA VAL A 74 -3.53 3.79 9.88
C VAL A 74 -2.38 2.79 9.92
N VAL A 75 -1.30 3.15 10.60
CA VAL A 75 -0.12 2.30 10.76
C VAL A 75 -0.17 1.59 12.11
N PHE A 76 -0.18 0.27 12.07
CA PHE A 76 -0.04 -0.59 13.25
C PHE A 76 1.40 -1.09 13.34
N GLY A 77 2.08 -0.94 14.48
CA GLY A 77 3.44 -1.47 14.61
C GLY A 77 4.32 -0.80 15.66
N ILE A 78 5.51 -0.37 15.21
CA ILE A 78 6.56 0.20 16.06
C ILE A 78 6.82 1.68 15.71
N SER A 79 7.96 2.04 15.11
CA SER A 79 8.47 3.41 14.96
C SER A 79 7.48 4.42 14.37
N HIS A 80 6.87 4.14 13.22
CA HIS A 80 5.93 5.07 12.55
C HIS A 80 4.44 4.75 12.83
N ALA A 81 4.17 3.97 13.88
CA ALA A 81 2.82 3.49 14.18
C ALA A 81 1.94 4.58 14.80
N ASP A 82 0.69 4.62 14.36
CA ASP A 82 -0.39 5.33 15.04
C ASP A 82 -0.93 4.47 16.19
N ILE A 83 -0.94 3.15 15.99
CA ILE A 83 -1.39 2.16 16.97
C ILE A 83 -0.23 1.18 17.23
N PRO A 84 0.38 1.18 18.43
CA PRO A 84 1.40 0.20 18.78
C PRO A 84 0.86 -1.23 18.68
N LEU A 85 1.66 -2.16 18.16
CA LEU A 85 1.33 -3.59 18.22
C LEU A 85 1.99 -4.25 19.43
N ASP A 86 1.18 -4.85 20.30
CA ASP A 86 1.66 -5.69 21.39
C ASP A 86 1.42 -7.19 21.13
N ARG A 87 1.99 -8.04 21.99
CA ARG A 87 1.93 -9.52 21.86
C ARG A 87 0.56 -10.10 22.25
N ASP A 88 -0.28 -9.33 22.91
CA ASP A 88 -1.56 -9.75 23.44
C ASP A 88 -2.72 -9.35 22.51
N MET A 89 -2.49 -8.42 21.58
CA MET A 89 -3.41 -8.06 20.50
C MET A 89 -3.76 -9.28 19.64
N GLY A 90 -5.06 -9.49 19.42
CA GLY A 90 -5.59 -10.61 18.62
C GLY A 90 -5.77 -11.92 19.39
N ARG A 91 -5.58 -11.92 20.73
CA ARG A 91 -6.01 -13.04 21.57
C ARG A 91 -7.53 -13.21 21.55
N LYS A 92 -7.98 -14.47 21.60
CA LYS A 92 -9.39 -14.87 21.62
C LYS A 92 -10.00 -14.73 23.00
#